data_AF-A0A336K8A4-F1
#
_entry.id   AF-A0A336K8A4-F1
#
_cell.length_a   1.000
_cell.length_b   1.000
_cell.length_c   1.000
_cell.angle_alpha   90.00
_cell.angle_beta   90.00
_cell.angle_gamma   90.00
#
_symmetry.space_group_name_H-M   'P 1'
#
loop_
_entity.id
_entity.type
_entity.pdbx_description
1 polymer ?
#
loop_
_entity_poly.entity_id
_entity_poly.type
_entity_poly.pdbx_seq_one_letter_code
_entity_poly.pdbx_strand_id
1 'polypeptide(L)'
;MTKYIYIFSIIGISILINQANALKCWRCSSDASGAAFCQDPFESDLVSEQQRRWSYVDCSFPPQAQLPYGQSANTRPVCKKIKQVINDKVVVSRSCSWEDVNASADACLRQNNPSYIKTEFCETCSYDGCNGATFSIKCWECRSDNDPKCSDPFDNSTLSITDCRQVQPKDHLPGVKATMCRKIRQKVHGQWRYIRSCAFIGEPGIEGDERFCLMRTGTYNIFLEYCTCNSKDGCNTALAVKKNVWLLVCCFTTVVLNLLKQH
;
A
#
# COMPACT_ATOMS: atom_id res chain seq x y z
N MET A 1 47.36 47.22 -1.09
CA MET A 1 45.90 47.01 -1.24
C MET A 1 45.54 45.61 -1.73
N THR A 2 46.41 44.93 -2.48
CA THR A 2 46.18 43.57 -3.02
C THR A 2 46.17 42.44 -1.98
N LYS A 3 46.88 42.55 -0.85
CA LYS A 3 46.91 41.52 0.21
C LYS A 3 45.59 41.37 0.99
N TYR A 4 44.80 42.43 1.11
CA TYR A 4 43.52 42.40 1.83
C TYR A 4 42.37 41.82 0.98
N ILE A 5 42.49 41.85 -0.35
CA ILE A 5 41.51 41.27 -1.27
C ILE A 5 41.49 39.74 -1.17
N TYR A 6 42.67 39.11 -0.99
CA TYR A 6 42.76 37.65 -0.81
C TYR A 6 42.19 37.16 0.54
N ILE A 7 42.24 37.99 1.59
CA ILE A 7 41.68 37.63 2.90
C ILE A 7 40.14 37.69 2.85
N PHE A 8 39.58 38.70 2.18
CA PHE A 8 38.12 38.79 1.98
C PHE A 8 37.56 37.70 1.05
N SER A 9 38.32 37.25 0.05
CA SER A 9 37.87 36.15 -0.82
C SER A 9 37.95 34.77 -0.14
N ILE A 10 38.87 34.55 0.80
CA ILE A 10 38.90 33.31 1.60
C ILE A 10 37.76 33.28 2.63
N ILE A 11 37.43 34.42 3.26
CA ILE A 11 36.29 34.53 4.20
C ILE A 11 34.95 34.43 3.46
N GLY A 12 34.84 34.92 2.21
CA GLY A 12 33.62 34.83 1.40
C GLY A 12 33.31 33.43 0.84
N ILE A 13 34.32 32.57 0.64
CA ILE A 13 34.13 31.20 0.14
C ILE A 13 33.76 30.20 1.26
N SER A 14 33.95 30.57 2.53
CA SER A 14 33.74 29.67 3.68
C SER A 14 32.27 29.51 4.13
N ILE A 15 31.31 30.21 3.51
CA ILE A 15 29.91 30.27 4.00
C ILE A 15 28.94 29.40 3.17
N LEU A 16 29.39 28.67 2.14
CA LEU A 16 28.58 27.65 1.49
C LEU A 16 28.60 26.33 2.28
N ILE A 17 28.23 26.39 3.56
CA ILE A 17 27.89 25.20 4.32
C ILE A 17 26.54 24.74 3.77
N ASN A 18 26.55 23.68 2.95
CA ASN A 18 25.33 22.96 2.60
C ASN A 18 24.68 22.52 3.92
N GLN A 19 23.60 23.19 4.32
CA GLN A 19 22.79 22.72 5.44
C GLN A 19 22.12 21.42 4.98
N ALA A 20 22.74 20.29 5.30
CA ALA A 20 22.09 19.00 5.18
C ALA A 20 20.99 18.93 6.24
N ASN A 21 19.77 19.29 5.87
CA ASN A 21 18.61 19.14 6.75
C ASN A 21 18.39 17.65 7.01
N ALA A 22 18.22 17.28 8.29
CA ALA A 22 17.86 15.93 8.64
C ALA A 22 16.45 15.61 8.13
N LEU A 23 16.26 14.38 7.64
CA LEU A 23 14.95 13.88 7.23
C LEU A 23 13.94 14.01 8.37
N LYS A 24 12.77 14.57 8.11
CA LYS A 24 11.68 14.67 9.09
C LYS A 24 10.61 13.63 8.83
N CYS A 25 10.21 12.89 9.86
CA CYS A 25 9.19 11.85 9.74
C CYS A 25 8.10 11.99 10.80
N TRP A 26 6.91 11.50 10.48
CA TRP A 26 5.88 11.30 11.48
C TRP A 26 6.28 10.16 12.43
N ARG A 27 6.09 10.39 13.72
CA ARG A 27 6.39 9.46 14.82
C ARG A 27 5.19 9.37 15.74
N CYS A 28 4.44 8.28 15.61
CA CYS A 28 3.25 8.03 16.42
C CYS A 28 2.87 6.54 16.38
N SER A 29 2.04 6.11 17.32
CA SER A 29 1.41 4.79 17.29
C SER A 29 -0.06 4.94 17.62
N SER A 30 -0.93 4.30 16.86
CA SER A 30 -2.38 4.48 16.98
C SER A 30 -2.98 3.89 18.27
N ASP A 31 -2.23 3.03 18.95
CA ASP A 31 -2.57 2.46 20.25
C ASP A 31 -1.99 3.26 21.44
N ALA A 32 -1.19 4.31 21.18
CA ALA A 32 -0.67 5.18 22.22
C ALA A 32 -1.70 6.22 22.68
N SER A 33 -1.70 6.53 23.98
CA SER A 33 -2.57 7.54 24.57
C SER A 33 -2.34 8.92 23.93
N GLY A 34 -3.41 9.56 23.47
CA GLY A 34 -3.33 10.89 22.82
C GLY A 34 -2.84 10.87 21.36
N ALA A 35 -2.59 9.69 20.80
CA ALA A 35 -2.10 9.50 19.43
C ALA A 35 -3.16 8.90 18.49
N ALA A 36 -4.45 9.06 18.79
CA ALA A 36 -5.55 8.56 17.96
C ALA A 36 -5.50 9.07 16.50
N PHE A 37 -4.94 10.27 16.28
CA PHE A 37 -4.70 10.83 14.94
C PHE A 37 -3.73 9.99 14.09
N CYS A 38 -3.01 9.04 14.69
CA CYS A 38 -2.08 8.15 14.00
C CYS A 38 -2.79 6.98 13.28
N GLN A 39 -4.11 6.83 13.42
CA GLN A 39 -4.83 5.81 12.65
C GLN A 39 -4.82 6.16 11.14
N ASP A 40 -5.23 5.20 10.31
CA ASP A 40 -5.58 5.49 8.92
C ASP A 40 -7.10 5.74 8.81
N PRO A 41 -7.55 6.73 8.02
CA PRO A 41 -6.73 7.68 7.24
C PRO A 41 -6.03 8.70 8.14
N PHE A 42 -4.74 8.95 7.86
CA PHE A 42 -3.93 9.97 8.52
C PHE A 42 -4.05 11.32 7.82
N GLU A 43 -4.66 12.27 8.50
CA GLU A 43 -4.88 13.62 8.01
C GLU A 43 -3.84 14.57 8.62
N SER A 44 -2.67 14.69 7.99
CA SER A 44 -1.57 15.55 8.47
C SER A 44 -1.98 17.01 8.74
N ASP A 45 -2.95 17.48 7.96
CA ASP A 45 -3.44 18.86 7.98
C ASP A 45 -4.35 19.11 9.19
N LEU A 46 -4.94 18.05 9.76
CA LEU A 46 -5.79 18.12 10.95
C LEU A 46 -5.02 17.89 12.25
N VAL A 47 -3.73 17.53 12.18
CA VAL A 47 -2.89 17.35 13.36
C VAL A 47 -2.61 18.71 14.01
N SER A 48 -3.04 18.87 15.26
CA SER A 48 -2.83 20.11 16.03
C SER A 48 -1.33 20.44 16.18
N GLU A 49 -0.99 21.71 16.36
CA GLU A 49 0.41 22.12 16.55
C GLU A 49 1.08 21.43 17.74
N GLN A 50 0.34 21.23 18.83
CA GLN A 50 0.85 20.53 20.01
C GLN A 50 1.18 19.07 19.68
N GLN A 51 0.31 18.37 18.94
CA GLN A 51 0.57 17.01 18.47
C GLN A 51 1.74 16.97 17.51
N ARG A 52 1.79 17.90 16.54
CA ARG A 52 2.84 17.99 15.53
C ARG A 52 4.23 18.17 16.16
N ARG A 53 4.34 18.92 17.25
CA ARG A 53 5.62 19.18 17.93
C ARG A 53 6.35 17.92 18.41
N TRP A 54 5.62 16.90 18.87
CA TRP A 54 6.23 15.65 19.35
C TRP A 54 6.14 14.51 18.33
N SER A 55 5.21 14.62 17.38
CA SER A 55 4.94 13.60 16.36
C SER A 55 5.55 13.86 15.00
N TYR A 56 6.14 15.02 14.74
CA TYR A 56 6.89 15.30 13.51
C TYR A 56 8.33 15.64 13.85
N VAL A 57 9.25 14.69 13.66
CA VAL A 57 10.57 14.69 14.29
C VAL A 57 11.70 14.48 13.29
N ASP A 58 12.88 15.03 13.61
CA ASP A 58 14.12 14.84 12.85
C ASP A 58 14.71 13.44 13.08
N CYS A 59 15.11 12.77 11.99
CA CYS A 59 15.73 11.45 11.99
C CYS A 59 17.27 11.53 11.97
N SER A 60 17.85 12.36 12.82
CA SER A 60 19.29 12.66 12.81
C SER A 60 20.18 11.55 13.38
N PHE A 61 19.66 10.71 14.27
CA PHE A 61 20.46 9.72 15.00
C PHE A 61 19.83 8.33 14.96
N PRO A 62 20.50 7.30 14.41
CA PRO A 62 20.06 5.92 14.59
C PRO A 62 19.90 5.61 16.08
N PRO A 63 19.01 4.68 16.47
CA PRO A 63 18.99 4.20 17.84
C PRO A 63 20.39 3.63 18.06
N GLN A 64 20.95 3.81 19.26
CA GLN A 64 22.26 3.27 19.62
C GLN A 64 22.22 1.73 19.55
N ALA A 65 22.27 1.17 18.35
CA ALA A 65 22.59 -0.21 18.14
C ALA A 65 24.05 -0.32 18.53
N GLN A 66 24.33 -1.15 19.54
CA GLN A 66 25.67 -1.66 19.79
C GLN A 66 26.09 -2.41 18.53
N LEU A 67 26.64 -1.71 17.53
CA LEU A 67 27.19 -2.34 16.34
C LEU A 67 28.43 -3.11 16.80
N PRO A 68 28.52 -4.43 16.53
CA PRO A 68 29.76 -5.15 16.68
C PRO A 68 30.85 -4.47 15.86
N TYR A 69 32.00 -4.28 16.48
CA TYR A 69 33.17 -3.61 15.91
C TYR A 69 33.49 -4.16 14.50
N GLY A 70 33.35 -3.33 13.46
CA GLY A 70 33.92 -3.61 12.13
C GLY A 70 32.97 -3.68 10.93
N GLN A 71 31.67 -3.39 11.04
CA GLN A 71 30.81 -3.25 9.86
C GLN A 71 30.23 -1.84 9.73
N SER A 72 30.81 -1.06 8.81
CA SER A 72 30.19 0.13 8.25
C SER A 72 29.04 -0.29 7.33
N ALA A 73 27.86 -0.52 7.91
CA ALA A 73 26.67 -0.69 7.10
C ALA A 73 26.35 0.67 6.44
N ASN A 74 26.34 0.71 5.10
CA ASN A 74 25.87 1.85 4.32
C ASN A 74 24.37 2.01 4.58
N THR A 75 24.03 2.68 5.68
CA THR A 75 22.64 2.87 6.12
C THR A 75 22.20 4.29 5.85
N ARG A 76 20.91 4.47 5.55
CA ARG A 76 20.27 5.77 5.36
C ARG A 76 19.06 5.93 6.28
N PRO A 77 18.77 7.15 6.76
CA PRO A 77 17.52 7.42 7.45
C PRO A 77 16.35 7.37 6.44
N VAL A 78 15.25 6.76 6.86
CA VAL A 78 13.99 6.70 6.12
C VAL A 78 12.82 6.91 7.07
N CYS A 79 11.71 7.43 6.56
CA CYS A 79 10.44 7.35 7.26
C CYS A 79 9.81 5.99 7.01
N LYS A 80 9.32 5.35 8.07
CA LYS A 80 8.64 4.06 8.03
C LYS A 80 7.19 4.24 8.43
N LYS A 81 6.29 3.56 7.72
CA LYS A 81 4.91 3.32 8.15
C LYS A 81 4.70 1.81 8.23
N ILE A 82 4.07 1.34 9.29
CA ILE A 82 3.72 -0.06 9.49
C ILE A 82 2.27 -0.18 9.96
N LYS A 83 1.54 -1.17 9.44
CA LYS A 83 0.21 -1.58 9.90
C LYS A 83 0.28 -3.03 10.32
N GLN A 84 -0.03 -3.30 11.57
CA GLN A 84 0.00 -4.64 12.15
C GLN A 84 -1.34 -4.97 12.80
N VAL A 85 -1.74 -6.24 12.74
CA VAL A 85 -2.80 -6.80 13.57
C VAL A 85 -2.13 -7.47 14.76
N ILE A 86 -2.36 -6.94 15.96
CA ILE A 86 -1.80 -7.41 17.23
C ILE A 86 -2.97 -7.85 18.11
N ASN A 87 -3.09 -9.14 18.43
CA ASN A 87 -4.22 -9.68 19.18
C ASN A 87 -5.58 -9.20 18.61
N ASP A 88 -5.77 -9.36 17.30
CA ASP A 88 -6.95 -8.93 16.51
C ASP A 88 -7.22 -7.41 16.45
N LYS A 89 -6.34 -6.59 17.03
CA LYS A 89 -6.43 -5.12 16.95
C LYS A 89 -5.48 -4.57 15.89
N VAL A 90 -5.99 -3.70 15.02
CA VAL A 90 -5.18 -2.98 14.04
C VAL A 90 -4.42 -1.84 14.72
N VAL A 91 -3.09 -1.88 14.61
CA VAL A 91 -2.16 -0.84 15.09
C VAL A 91 -1.40 -0.27 13.90
N VAL A 92 -1.46 1.05 13.74
CA VAL A 92 -0.70 1.80 12.74
C VAL A 92 0.39 2.57 13.47
N SER A 93 1.65 2.34 13.08
CA SER A 93 2.79 3.04 13.65
C SER A 93 3.60 3.72 12.56
N ARG A 94 4.11 4.90 12.89
CA ARG A 94 4.97 5.74 12.05
C ARG A 94 6.24 6.01 12.82
N SER A 95 7.40 5.90 12.18
CA SER A 95 8.68 6.14 12.85
C SER A 95 9.78 6.57 11.86
N CYS A 96 10.87 7.11 12.40
CA CYS A 96 12.16 7.04 11.72
C CYS A 96 12.63 5.57 11.68
N SER A 97 13.39 5.20 10.65
CA SER A 97 14.08 3.93 10.56
C SER A 97 15.41 4.11 9.82
N TRP A 98 16.30 3.14 9.96
CA TRP A 98 17.57 3.10 9.25
C TRP A 98 17.69 1.76 8.57
N GLU A 99 17.88 1.81 7.26
CA GLU A 99 17.96 0.64 6.39
C GLU A 99 19.19 0.75 5.50
N ASP A 100 19.60 -0.37 4.90
CA ASP A 100 20.61 -0.37 3.84
C ASP A 100 20.17 0.54 2.68
N VAL A 101 21.11 1.27 2.07
CA VAL A 101 20.82 2.18 0.95
C VAL A 101 20.14 1.49 -0.24
N ASN A 102 20.33 0.18 -0.41
CA ASN A 102 19.72 -0.63 -1.47
C ASN A 102 18.48 -1.41 -1.02
N ALA A 103 18.01 -1.19 0.21
CA ALA A 103 16.78 -1.83 0.67
C ALA A 103 15.58 -1.38 -0.18
N SER A 104 14.72 -2.35 -0.52
CA SER A 104 13.43 -2.06 -1.14
C SER A 104 12.49 -1.45 -0.10
N ALA A 105 11.57 -0.57 -0.54
CA ALA A 105 10.64 0.10 0.37
C ALA A 105 9.82 -0.88 1.23
N ASP A 106 9.47 -2.03 0.66
CA ASP A 106 8.67 -3.09 1.28
C ASP A 106 9.51 -4.08 2.12
N ALA A 107 10.84 -3.90 2.22
CA ALA A 107 11.73 -4.86 2.87
C ALA A 107 11.31 -5.15 4.32
N CYS A 108 10.70 -4.18 5.00
CA CYS A 108 10.24 -4.31 6.37
C CYS A 108 8.97 -5.19 6.55
N LEU A 109 8.31 -5.61 5.47
CA LEU A 109 7.27 -6.65 5.51
C LEU A 109 7.80 -8.03 5.89
N ARG A 110 9.07 -8.31 5.56
CA ARG A 110 9.67 -9.65 5.69
C ARG A 110 10.31 -9.89 7.07
N GLN A 111 10.05 -9.02 8.04
CA GLN A 111 10.53 -9.23 9.41
C GLN A 111 9.77 -10.35 10.10
N ASN A 112 10.50 -11.31 10.70
CA ASN A 112 9.91 -12.37 11.50
C ASN A 112 9.24 -11.76 12.74
N ASN A 113 7.92 -11.92 12.81
CA ASN A 113 7.12 -11.48 13.95
C ASN A 113 6.59 -12.69 14.73
N PRO A 114 6.31 -12.53 16.04
CA PRO A 114 5.56 -13.53 16.80
C PRO A 114 4.21 -13.84 16.15
N SER A 115 3.66 -15.04 16.39
CA SER A 115 2.41 -15.51 15.76
C SER A 115 1.18 -14.62 16.02
N TYR A 116 1.17 -13.87 17.12
CA TYR A 116 0.09 -12.94 17.47
C TYR A 116 0.21 -11.56 16.80
N ILE A 117 1.26 -11.34 16.00
CA ILE A 117 1.52 -10.10 15.25
C ILE A 117 1.57 -10.43 13.77
N LYS A 118 0.60 -9.91 13.02
CA LYS A 118 0.57 -10.01 11.55
C LYS A 118 0.82 -8.63 10.96
N THR A 119 1.94 -8.44 10.27
CA THR A 119 2.18 -7.22 9.48
C THR A 119 1.36 -7.28 8.20
N GLU A 120 0.40 -6.36 8.05
CA GLU A 120 -0.41 -6.23 6.83
C GLU A 120 0.22 -5.27 5.82
N PHE A 121 0.94 -4.27 6.31
CA PHE A 121 1.62 -3.27 5.49
C PHE A 121 2.89 -2.78 6.16
N CYS A 122 3.93 -2.56 5.38
CA CYS A 122 5.15 -1.92 5.82
C CYS A 122 5.88 -1.32 4.62
N GLU A 123 6.06 0.00 4.61
CA GLU A 123 6.84 0.68 3.58
C GLU A 123 7.74 1.75 4.19
N THR A 124 8.88 1.99 3.55
CA THR A 124 9.82 3.07 3.85
C THR A 124 9.95 4.07 2.70
N CYS A 125 10.33 5.31 3.01
CA CYS A 125 10.47 6.39 2.05
C CYS A 125 11.47 7.45 2.56
N SER A 126 12.07 8.24 1.65
CA SER A 126 13.23 9.08 1.94
C SER A 126 12.99 10.59 1.72
N TYR A 127 11.77 11.07 1.94
CA TYR A 127 11.45 12.50 1.89
C TYR A 127 10.59 12.91 3.09
N ASP A 128 10.64 14.19 3.44
CA ASP A 128 10.00 14.74 4.64
C ASP A 128 8.50 14.40 4.71
N GLY A 129 8.08 13.83 5.84
CA GLY A 129 6.69 13.51 6.14
C GLY A 129 6.07 12.42 5.26
N CYS A 130 6.85 11.71 4.46
CA CYS A 130 6.34 10.74 3.49
C CYS A 130 5.54 9.59 4.14
N ASN A 131 5.89 9.18 5.37
CA ASN A 131 5.14 8.18 6.12
C ASN A 131 3.83 8.69 6.72
N GLY A 132 3.58 10.00 6.64
CA GLY A 132 2.29 10.64 6.90
C GLY A 132 1.37 10.57 5.70
N ALA A 133 1.84 10.13 4.54
CA ALA A 133 0.91 9.77 3.49
C ALA A 133 -0.03 8.70 4.04
N THR A 134 -1.33 8.94 3.91
CA THR A 134 -2.22 7.83 3.65
C THR A 134 -1.67 7.24 2.37
N PHE A 135 -0.87 6.17 2.46
CA PHE A 135 -0.76 5.25 1.34
C PHE A 135 -2.19 4.77 1.16
N SER A 136 -2.89 5.46 0.27
CA SER A 136 -4.17 4.95 -0.18
C SER A 136 -3.81 3.68 -0.91
N ILE A 137 -4.69 2.70 -0.79
CA ILE A 137 -4.56 1.45 -1.52
C ILE A 137 -4.26 1.76 -2.99
N LYS A 138 -3.30 1.06 -3.58
CA LYS A 138 -3.05 1.16 -5.01
C LYS A 138 -3.92 0.15 -5.72
N CYS A 139 -4.62 0.55 -6.77
CA CYS A 139 -5.57 -0.31 -7.47
C CYS A 139 -5.29 -0.38 -8.96
N TRP A 140 -5.69 -1.48 -9.58
CA TRP A 140 -5.72 -1.55 -11.04
C TRP A 140 -6.85 -0.65 -11.55
N GLU A 141 -6.54 0.22 -12.51
CA GLU A 141 -7.52 1.05 -13.21
C GLU A 141 -7.52 0.69 -14.69
N CYS A 142 -8.62 0.10 -15.17
CA CYS A 142 -8.75 -0.27 -16.57
C CYS A 142 -10.22 -0.57 -16.92
N ARG A 143 -10.53 -0.58 -18.21
CA ARG A 143 -11.83 -1.05 -18.73
C ARG A 143 -11.64 -1.95 -19.95
N SER A 144 -12.34 -3.09 -19.97
CA SER A 144 -12.15 -4.13 -21.00
C SER A 144 -12.70 -3.78 -22.39
N ASP A 145 -13.47 -2.70 -22.51
CA ASP A 145 -13.92 -2.18 -23.81
C ASP A 145 -12.83 -1.38 -24.53
N ASN A 146 -11.88 -0.81 -23.78
CA ASN A 146 -10.76 -0.06 -24.35
C ASN A 146 -9.46 -0.88 -24.33
N ASP A 147 -9.28 -1.73 -23.31
CA ASP A 147 -8.11 -2.58 -23.15
C ASP A 147 -8.53 -4.04 -22.92
N PRO A 148 -8.40 -4.93 -23.92
CA PRO A 148 -8.72 -6.35 -23.79
C PRO A 148 -8.01 -7.06 -22.62
N LYS A 149 -6.82 -6.59 -22.21
CA LYS A 149 -6.07 -7.15 -21.07
C LYS A 149 -6.77 -6.95 -19.73
N CYS A 150 -7.66 -5.96 -19.66
CA CYS A 150 -8.53 -5.74 -18.52
C CYS A 150 -9.68 -6.76 -18.41
N SER A 151 -9.76 -7.77 -19.27
CA SER A 151 -10.80 -8.79 -19.18
C SER A 151 -10.62 -9.73 -17.97
N ASP A 152 -11.31 -10.86 -17.99
CA ASP A 152 -11.10 -11.97 -17.08
C ASP A 152 -10.86 -13.23 -17.95
N PRO A 153 -9.64 -13.80 -17.98
CA PRO A 153 -8.50 -13.54 -17.10
C PRO A 153 -7.91 -12.12 -17.22
N PHE A 154 -7.42 -11.60 -16.10
CA PHE A 154 -6.77 -10.28 -16.03
C PHE A 154 -5.29 -10.38 -16.35
N ASP A 155 -4.83 -9.56 -17.29
CA ASP A 155 -3.41 -9.39 -17.61
C ASP A 155 -2.94 -8.00 -17.17
N ASN A 156 -2.03 -7.96 -16.19
CA ASN A 156 -1.47 -6.74 -15.64
C ASN A 156 -0.04 -6.44 -16.12
N SER A 157 0.49 -7.21 -17.07
CA SER A 157 1.88 -7.14 -17.52
C SER A 157 2.32 -5.75 -18.01
N THR A 158 1.39 -4.98 -18.55
CA THR A 158 1.64 -3.65 -19.13
C THR A 158 0.89 -2.52 -18.44
N LEU A 159 0.12 -2.83 -17.39
CA LEU A 159 -0.65 -1.83 -16.65
C LEU A 159 0.19 -1.29 -15.49
N SER A 160 0.07 0.00 -15.21
CA SER A 160 0.60 0.61 -13.99
C SER A 160 -0.49 0.62 -12.91
N ILE A 161 -0.13 0.25 -11.69
CA ILE A 161 -1.03 0.36 -10.55
C ILE A 161 -1.21 1.83 -10.16
N THR A 162 -2.44 2.25 -9.88
CA THR A 162 -2.79 3.64 -9.58
C THR A 162 -2.91 3.87 -8.09
N ASP A 163 -2.29 4.92 -7.57
CA ASP A 163 -2.48 5.36 -6.18
C ASP A 163 -3.85 6.03 -6.01
N CYS A 164 -4.74 5.43 -5.21
CA CYS A 164 -6.09 5.94 -5.00
C CYS A 164 -6.16 7.27 -4.22
N ARG A 165 -5.03 7.83 -3.77
CA ARG A 165 -4.98 9.20 -3.27
C ARG A 165 -4.93 10.22 -4.41
N GLN A 166 -4.37 9.84 -5.56
CA GLN A 166 -4.13 10.72 -6.68
C GLN A 166 -5.31 10.78 -7.67
N VAL A 167 -6.32 9.91 -7.49
CA VAL A 167 -7.51 9.94 -8.34
C VAL A 167 -8.33 11.20 -8.08
N GLN A 168 -8.89 11.75 -9.16
CA GLN A 168 -9.72 12.95 -9.10
C GLN A 168 -10.93 12.73 -8.17
N PRO A 169 -11.17 13.65 -7.22
CA PRO A 169 -12.40 13.65 -6.42
C PRO A 169 -13.63 13.64 -7.32
N LYS A 170 -14.73 13.04 -6.83
CA LYS A 170 -15.99 13.03 -7.57
C LYS A 170 -16.85 14.20 -7.12
N ASP A 171 -17.30 15.02 -8.06
CA ASP A 171 -18.14 16.20 -7.77
C ASP A 171 -19.40 15.85 -6.96
N HIS A 172 -19.98 14.68 -7.22
CA HIS A 172 -21.17 14.16 -6.52
C HIS A 172 -20.86 13.49 -5.16
N LEU A 173 -19.58 13.39 -4.76
CA LEU A 173 -19.12 12.85 -3.47
C LEU A 173 -18.08 13.79 -2.84
N PRO A 174 -18.47 15.02 -2.44
CA PRO A 174 -17.53 15.98 -1.87
C PRO A 174 -16.95 15.46 -0.56
N GLY A 175 -15.63 15.58 -0.41
CA GLY A 175 -14.90 15.19 0.81
C GLY A 175 -14.69 13.68 0.99
N VAL A 176 -15.20 12.83 0.09
CA VAL A 176 -15.03 11.38 0.16
C VAL A 176 -13.73 10.98 -0.52
N LYS A 177 -12.91 10.17 0.16
CA LYS A 177 -11.64 9.66 -0.37
C LYS A 177 -11.80 8.23 -0.88
N ALA A 178 -11.05 7.87 -1.93
CA ALA A 178 -10.97 6.49 -2.37
C ALA A 178 -10.03 5.70 -1.45
N THR A 179 -10.55 4.66 -0.82
CA THR A 179 -9.85 3.87 0.22
C THR A 179 -9.89 2.36 -0.03
N MET A 180 -10.51 1.92 -1.12
CA MET A 180 -10.65 0.51 -1.49
C MET A 180 -10.46 0.35 -3.00
N CYS A 181 -10.10 -0.85 -3.45
CA CYS A 181 -10.19 -1.21 -4.85
C CYS A 181 -11.58 -1.75 -5.18
N ARG A 182 -11.97 -1.60 -6.44
CA ARG A 182 -13.19 -2.18 -6.97
C ARG A 182 -12.95 -2.89 -8.29
N LYS A 183 -13.63 -4.02 -8.47
CA LYS A 183 -13.84 -4.70 -9.74
C LYS A 183 -15.35 -4.78 -9.98
N ILE A 184 -15.78 -4.35 -11.16
CA ILE A 184 -17.16 -4.46 -11.62
C ILE A 184 -17.16 -5.39 -12.83
N ARG A 185 -17.97 -6.46 -12.76
CA ARG A 185 -18.31 -7.28 -13.92
C ARG A 185 -19.72 -6.91 -14.34
N GLN A 186 -19.87 -6.31 -15.51
CA GLN A 186 -21.17 -5.89 -16.03
C GLN A 186 -21.49 -6.55 -17.37
N LYS A 187 -22.75 -6.92 -17.60
CA LYS A 187 -23.25 -7.41 -18.90
C LYS A 187 -24.18 -6.37 -19.49
N VAL A 188 -23.83 -5.83 -20.66
CA VAL A 188 -24.62 -4.81 -21.38
C VAL A 188 -24.83 -5.29 -22.82
N HIS A 189 -26.08 -5.36 -23.27
CA HIS A 189 -26.46 -5.89 -24.60
C HIS A 189 -25.84 -7.26 -24.91
N GLY A 190 -25.79 -8.16 -23.92
CA GLY A 190 -25.24 -9.52 -24.09
C GLY A 190 -23.72 -9.62 -23.97
N GLN A 191 -22.99 -8.50 -24.00
CA GLN A 191 -21.53 -8.45 -23.93
C GLN A 191 -21.04 -8.19 -22.51
N TRP A 192 -20.05 -8.95 -22.06
CA TRP A 192 -19.41 -8.75 -20.76
C TRP A 192 -18.36 -7.64 -20.84
N ARG A 193 -18.34 -6.80 -19.80
CA ARG A 193 -17.32 -5.77 -19.60
C ARG A 193 -16.80 -5.84 -18.17
N TYR A 194 -15.51 -5.62 -18.04
CA TYR A 194 -14.80 -5.60 -16.77
C TYR A 194 -14.25 -4.20 -16.55
N ILE A 195 -14.54 -3.64 -15.38
CA ILE A 195 -14.07 -2.32 -14.98
C ILE A 195 -13.34 -2.50 -13.65
N ARG A 196 -12.12 -1.98 -13.58
CA ARG A 196 -11.33 -1.91 -12.35
C ARG A 196 -11.05 -0.45 -12.04
N SER A 197 -11.19 -0.06 -10.78
CA SER A 197 -10.92 1.31 -10.36
C SER A 197 -10.63 1.40 -8.86
N CYS A 198 -10.09 2.53 -8.44
CA CYS A 198 -10.25 3.01 -7.07
C CYS A 198 -11.74 3.20 -6.73
N ALA A 199 -12.13 2.95 -5.48
CA ALA A 199 -13.50 3.10 -5.01
C ALA A 199 -13.60 4.01 -3.78
N PHE A 200 -14.57 4.91 -3.87
CA PHE A 200 -14.88 5.94 -2.88
C PHE A 200 -15.91 5.51 -1.83
N ILE A 201 -16.72 4.49 -2.15
CA ILE A 201 -17.85 4.05 -1.33
C ILE A 201 -17.98 2.53 -1.34
N GLY A 202 -18.74 1.97 -0.40
CA GLY A 202 -19.02 0.54 -0.30
C GLY A 202 -18.22 -0.12 0.83
N GLU A 203 -18.50 -1.41 1.04
CA GLU A 203 -17.84 -2.23 2.07
C GLU A 203 -16.95 -3.28 1.41
N PRO A 204 -15.77 -3.62 1.97
CA PRO A 204 -14.97 -4.74 1.50
C PRO A 204 -15.71 -6.08 1.66
N GLY A 205 -15.96 -6.76 0.54
CA GLY A 205 -16.65 -8.06 0.53
C GLY A 205 -18.09 -8.03 1.06
N ILE A 206 -18.57 -9.21 1.48
CA ILE A 206 -19.81 -9.38 2.25
C ILE A 206 -19.41 -9.84 3.64
N GLU A 207 -19.84 -9.13 4.68
CA GLU A 207 -19.43 -9.38 6.08
C GLU A 207 -17.90 -9.40 6.28
N GLY A 208 -17.16 -8.65 5.45
CA GLY A 208 -15.69 -8.56 5.50
C GLY A 208 -14.95 -9.64 4.70
N ASP A 209 -15.64 -10.61 4.11
CA ASP A 209 -15.01 -11.61 3.23
C ASP A 209 -14.99 -11.11 1.77
N GLU A 210 -13.84 -10.58 1.36
CA GLU A 210 -13.59 -10.00 0.03
C GLU A 210 -13.75 -10.99 -1.15
N ARG A 211 -13.89 -12.30 -0.87
CA ARG A 211 -14.14 -13.31 -1.90
C ARG A 211 -15.56 -13.27 -2.43
N PHE A 212 -16.50 -12.74 -1.64
CA PHE A 212 -17.90 -12.63 -2.02
C PHE A 212 -18.19 -11.23 -2.57
N CYS A 213 -18.94 -11.20 -3.67
CA CYS A 213 -19.27 -9.97 -4.38
C CYS A 213 -20.77 -9.72 -4.40
N LEU A 214 -21.17 -8.45 -4.36
CA LEU A 214 -22.57 -8.07 -4.41
C LEU A 214 -23.08 -8.12 -5.84
N MET A 215 -24.08 -8.97 -6.08
CA MET A 215 -24.76 -9.09 -7.37
C MET A 215 -26.03 -8.23 -7.40
N ARG A 216 -26.21 -7.44 -8.46
CA ARG A 216 -27.43 -6.68 -8.74
C ARG A 216 -27.89 -6.97 -10.16
N THR A 217 -29.11 -7.46 -10.30
CA THR A 217 -29.77 -7.70 -11.59
C THR A 217 -30.73 -6.55 -11.88
N GLY A 218 -30.57 -5.92 -13.04
CA GLY A 218 -31.46 -4.85 -13.51
C GLY A 218 -32.52 -5.36 -14.50
N THR A 219 -33.32 -4.44 -15.02
CA THR A 219 -34.21 -4.70 -16.17
C THR A 219 -33.39 -4.79 -17.48
N TYR A 220 -33.91 -5.47 -18.50
CA TYR A 220 -33.28 -5.61 -19.83
C TYR A 220 -31.94 -6.39 -19.88
N ASN A 221 -31.80 -7.53 -19.19
CA ASN A 221 -30.61 -8.40 -19.23
C ASN A 221 -29.29 -7.71 -18.78
N ILE A 222 -29.41 -6.71 -17.92
CA ILE A 222 -28.28 -6.01 -17.33
C ILE A 222 -27.92 -6.71 -16.01
N PHE A 223 -26.71 -7.27 -15.94
CA PHE A 223 -26.16 -7.92 -14.74
C PHE A 223 -24.95 -7.14 -14.27
N LEU A 224 -24.89 -6.77 -12.98
CA LEU A 224 -23.72 -6.13 -12.37
C LEU A 224 -23.29 -6.90 -11.14
N GLU A 225 -22.00 -7.24 -11.09
CA GLU A 225 -21.32 -7.77 -9.92
C GLU A 225 -20.33 -6.72 -9.42
N TYR A 226 -20.43 -6.35 -8.15
CA TYR A 226 -19.53 -5.41 -7.49
C TYR A 226 -18.67 -6.16 -6.48
N CYS A 227 -17.37 -6.20 -6.73
CA CYS A 227 -16.38 -6.70 -5.79
C CYS A 227 -15.54 -5.52 -5.27
N THR A 228 -15.54 -5.30 -3.97
CA THR A 228 -14.77 -4.26 -3.27
C THR A 228 -13.82 -4.93 -2.30
N CYS A 229 -12.58 -4.44 -2.22
CA CYS A 229 -11.54 -5.00 -1.38
C CYS A 229 -10.58 -3.91 -0.91
N ASN A 230 -10.03 -4.05 0.30
CA ASN A 230 -9.01 -3.17 0.84
C ASN A 230 -7.87 -3.91 1.57
N SER A 231 -7.79 -5.24 1.42
CA SER A 231 -6.79 -6.08 2.08
C SER A 231 -5.35 -5.85 1.63
N LYS A 232 -5.13 -5.48 0.37
CA LYS A 232 -3.81 -5.21 -0.22
C LYS A 232 -3.89 -4.42 -1.53
N ASP A 233 -2.78 -3.81 -1.91
CA ASP A 233 -2.62 -3.22 -3.24
C ASP A 233 -2.94 -4.24 -4.34
N GLY A 234 -3.70 -3.79 -5.34
CA GLY A 234 -4.08 -4.60 -6.50
C GLY A 234 -4.99 -5.78 -6.16
N CYS A 235 -5.72 -5.75 -5.03
CA CYS A 235 -6.66 -6.80 -4.65
C CYS A 235 -7.78 -7.02 -5.69
N ASN A 236 -8.00 -6.09 -6.62
CA ASN A 236 -9.01 -6.17 -7.69
C ASN A 236 -8.56 -6.87 -9.00
N THR A 237 -7.47 -7.66 -8.97
CA THR A 237 -6.97 -8.45 -10.12
C THR A 237 -8.00 -9.45 -10.66
N ALA A 238 -8.31 -10.48 -9.87
CA ALA A 238 -9.37 -11.46 -10.11
C ALA A 238 -9.63 -12.27 -8.83
N LEU A 239 -10.82 -12.85 -8.69
CA LEU A 239 -11.04 -13.88 -7.68
C LEU A 239 -10.17 -15.07 -8.07
N ALA A 240 -9.19 -15.42 -7.24
CA ALA A 240 -8.42 -16.63 -7.42
C ALA A 240 -9.37 -17.82 -7.27
N VAL A 241 -9.92 -18.31 -8.40
CA VAL A 241 -10.51 -19.64 -8.44
C VAL A 241 -9.36 -20.58 -8.10
N LYS A 242 -9.36 -21.14 -6.88
CA LYS A 242 -8.48 -22.25 -6.55
C LYS A 242 -8.78 -23.35 -7.57
N LYS A 243 -7.94 -23.47 -8.61
CA LYS A 243 -7.98 -24.61 -9.52
C LYS A 243 -7.69 -25.82 -8.65
N ASN A 244 -8.73 -26.56 -8.30
CA ASN A 244 -8.59 -27.75 -7.48
C ASN A 244 -8.09 -28.88 -8.39
N VAL A 245 -6.79 -28.83 -8.71
CA VAL A 245 -6.12 -29.76 -9.65
C VAL A 245 -6.33 -31.22 -9.22
N TRP A 246 -6.49 -31.46 -7.93
CA TRP A 246 -6.80 -32.77 -7.35
C TRP A 246 -8.08 -33.41 -7.88
N LEU A 247 -9.12 -32.63 -8.18
CA LEU A 247 -10.38 -33.16 -8.74
C LEU A 247 -10.20 -33.70 -10.17
N LEU A 248 -9.32 -33.08 -10.97
CA LEU A 248 -9.02 -33.55 -12.33
C LEU A 248 -8.17 -34.83 -12.32
N VAL A 249 -7.24 -34.94 -11.35
CA VAL A 249 -6.39 -36.14 -11.20
C VAL A 249 -7.22 -37.35 -10.74
N CYS A 250 -8.18 -37.17 -9.82
CA CYS A 250 -9.07 -38.25 -9.38
C CYS A 250 -10.00 -38.73 -10.51
N CYS A 251 -10.51 -37.84 -11.36
CA CYS A 251 -11.29 -38.27 -12.53
C CYS A 251 -10.44 -39.07 -13.52
N PHE A 252 -9.20 -38.67 -13.78
CA PHE A 252 -8.32 -39.41 -14.69
C PHE A 252 -7.97 -40.81 -14.17
N THR A 253 -7.68 -40.94 -12.88
CA THR A 253 -7.33 -42.25 -12.29
C THR A 253 -8.52 -43.21 -12.27
N THR A 254 -9.74 -42.74 -12.00
CA THR A 254 -10.94 -43.59 -12.05
C THR A 254 -11.26 -44.09 -13.46
N VAL A 255 -11.07 -43.25 -14.48
CA VAL A 255 -11.25 -43.64 -15.89
C VAL A 255 -10.20 -44.65 -16.32
N VAL A 256 -8.92 -44.43 -15.98
CA VAL A 256 -7.83 -45.38 -16.27
C VAL A 256 -8.02 -46.72 -15.55
N LEU A 257 -8.43 -46.70 -14.27
CA LEU A 257 -8.73 -47.91 -13.50
C LEU A 257 -9.93 -48.69 -14.07
N ASN A 258 -10.94 -48.01 -14.60
CA ASN A 258 -12.07 -48.66 -15.26
C ASN A 258 -11.69 -49.24 -16.63
N LEU A 259 -10.80 -48.59 -17.37
CA LEU A 259 -10.28 -49.12 -18.65
C LEU A 259 -9.35 -50.33 -18.44
N LEU A 260 -8.54 -50.33 -17.38
CA LEU A 260 -7.67 -51.46 -17.02
C LEU A 260 -8.43 -52.69 -16.49
N LYS A 261 -9.69 -52.55 -16.07
CA LYS A 261 -10.56 -53.66 -15.66
C LYS A 261 -11.28 -54.36 -16.82
N GLN A 262 -11.22 -53.80 -18.03
CA GLN A 262 -11.86 -54.35 -19.23
C GLN A 262 -10.91 -55.20 -20.10
N HIS A 263 -9.67 -55.41 -19.63
CA HIS A 263 -8.70 -56.37 -20.16
C HIS A 263 -8.29 -57.34 -19.05
#